data_AF-A0A847GSZ7-F1
#
_entry.id   AF-A0A847GSZ7-F1
#
_cell.length_a   1.000
_cell.length_b   1.000
_cell.length_c   1.000
_cell.angle_alpha   90.00
_cell.angle_beta   90.00
_cell.angle_gamma   90.00
#
_symmetry.space_group_name_H-M   'P 1'
#
loop_
_entity.id
_entity.type
_entity.pdbx_description
1 polymer ?
#
loop_
_entity_poly.entity_id
_entity_poly.type
_entity_poly.pdbx_seq_one_letter_code
_entity_poly.pdbx_strand_id
1 'polypeptide(L)'
;MRLLQPWSPADAQLVDAVNRPEFALNGLRNRDLRSILFGAGEASAVQTRRQSAKVSRRLRLLRAHGLILKVQRTHRYQLTVRGRTILAALQAARQANPEQLAKLAA
;
A
#
# COMPACT_ATOMS: atom_id res chain seq x y z
N MET A 1 -14.94 5.69 -8.03
CA MET A 1 -13.62 5.41 -7.42
C MET A 1 -13.22 6.67 -6.66
N ARG A 2 -12.78 6.59 -5.39
CA ARG A 2 -12.30 7.79 -4.67
C ARG A 2 -10.86 8.10 -5.07
N LEU A 3 -10.38 9.31 -4.79
CA LEU A 3 -8.96 9.64 -4.92
C LEU A 3 -8.15 8.99 -3.78
N LEU A 4 -6.88 8.67 -4.06
CA LEU A 4 -5.88 8.33 -3.04
C LEU A 4 -5.55 9.60 -2.24
N GLN A 5 -5.53 9.51 -0.90
CA GLN A 5 -5.27 10.63 0.01
C GLN A 5 -4.02 10.34 0.86
N PRO A 6 -2.79 10.55 0.35
CA PRO A 6 -1.55 10.04 0.97
C PRO A 6 -1.29 10.54 2.40
N TRP A 7 -1.82 11.71 2.77
CA TRP A 7 -1.67 12.27 4.11
C TRP A 7 -2.73 11.79 5.10
N SER A 8 -3.80 11.13 4.65
CA SER A 8 -4.76 10.51 5.56
C SER A 8 -4.12 9.31 6.27
N PRO A 9 -4.36 9.08 7.57
CA PRO A 9 -3.75 7.96 8.30
C PRO A 9 -4.00 6.60 7.66
N ALA A 10 -5.19 6.40 7.08
CA ALA A 10 -5.59 5.13 6.49
C ALA A 10 -4.88 4.82 5.16
N ASP A 11 -4.63 5.83 4.33
CA ASP A 11 -3.92 5.65 3.05
C ASP A 11 -2.40 5.73 3.25
N ALA A 12 -1.94 6.51 4.21
CA ALA A 12 -0.57 6.47 4.68
C ALA A 12 -0.13 5.05 5.06
N GLN A 13 -0.89 4.42 5.97
CA GLN A 13 -0.64 3.05 6.38
C GLN A 13 -0.70 2.06 5.20
N LEU A 14 -1.58 2.32 4.22
CA LEU A 14 -1.65 1.51 3.00
C LEU A 14 -0.39 1.69 2.14
N VAL A 15 0.07 2.93 1.91
CA VAL A 15 1.28 3.24 1.14
C VAL A 15 2.49 2.55 1.76
N ASP A 16 2.67 2.71 3.07
CA ASP A 16 3.77 2.08 3.82
C ASP A 16 3.69 0.54 3.72
N ALA A 17 2.49 -0.02 3.86
CA ALA A 17 2.29 -1.47 3.76
C ALA A 17 2.60 -2.01 2.36
N VAL A 18 2.23 -1.33 1.28
CA VAL A 18 2.49 -1.84 -0.08
C VAL A 18 3.93 -1.62 -0.56
N ASN A 19 4.66 -0.68 0.04
CA ASN A 19 6.03 -0.35 -0.34
C ASN A 19 7.09 -1.19 0.40
N ARG A 20 6.67 -2.18 1.19
CA ARG A 20 7.61 -3.07 1.89
C ARG A 20 8.45 -3.91 0.92
N PRO A 21 9.75 -4.11 1.18
CA PRO A 21 10.70 -4.71 0.23
C PRO A 21 10.35 -6.15 -0.17
N GLU A 22 9.74 -6.93 0.72
CA GLU A 22 9.34 -8.31 0.43
C GLU A 22 8.31 -8.42 -0.72
N PHE A 23 7.52 -7.37 -0.94
CA PHE A 23 6.53 -7.32 -2.01
C PHE A 23 7.14 -6.95 -3.36
N ALA A 24 8.33 -6.34 -3.39
CA ALA A 24 9.06 -6.13 -4.64
C ALA A 24 9.51 -7.46 -5.25
N LEU A 25 9.87 -8.44 -4.40
CA LEU A 25 10.33 -9.77 -4.83
C LEU A 25 9.16 -10.71 -5.10
N ASN A 26 8.19 -10.78 -4.19
CA ASN A 26 7.16 -11.82 -4.23
C ASN A 26 5.82 -11.34 -4.79
N GLY A 27 5.64 -10.03 -4.94
CA GLY A 27 4.32 -9.44 -5.11
C GLY A 27 3.49 -9.53 -3.82
N LEU A 28 2.42 -8.75 -3.78
CA LEU A 28 1.54 -8.61 -2.61
C LEU A 28 0.23 -9.36 -2.81
N ARG A 29 -0.33 -9.89 -1.71
CA ARG A 29 -1.67 -10.52 -1.68
C ARG A 29 -2.55 -9.83 -0.65
N ASN A 30 -3.86 -9.99 -0.82
CA ASN A 30 -4.84 -9.45 0.12
C ASN A 30 -4.58 -9.92 1.55
N ARG A 31 -4.30 -11.22 1.74
CA ARG A 31 -4.03 -11.79 3.07
C ARG A 31 -2.79 -11.19 3.74
N ASP A 32 -1.73 -10.93 2.95
CA ASP A 32 -0.47 -10.41 3.45
C ASP A 32 -0.68 -8.96 3.93
N LEU A 33 -1.37 -8.14 3.12
CA LEU A 33 -1.76 -6.78 3.51
C LEU A 33 -2.76 -6.74 4.67
N ARG A 34 -3.68 -7.71 4.76
CA ARG A 34 -4.62 -7.78 5.87
C ARG A 34 -3.88 -7.94 7.20
N SER A 35 -2.93 -8.87 7.26
CA SER A 35 -2.13 -9.10 8.47
C SER A 35 -1.32 -7.88 8.87
N ILE A 36 -0.80 -7.11 7.91
CA ILE A 36 -0.06 -5.86 8.20
C ILE A 36 -1.01 -4.76 8.72
N LEU A 37 -2.17 -4.59 8.08
CA LEU A 37 -3.06 -3.45 8.33
C LEU A 37 -3.97 -3.65 9.55
N PHE A 38 -4.27 -4.90 9.92
CA PHE A 38 -5.23 -5.23 10.97
C PHE A 38 -4.65 -6.17 12.05
N GLY A 39 -3.37 -6.51 11.96
CA GLY A 39 -2.72 -7.47 12.84
C GLY A 39 -2.89 -8.92 12.39
N ALA A 40 -1.98 -9.77 12.86
CA ALA A 40 -1.96 -11.21 12.58
C ALA A 40 -2.76 -12.05 13.61
N GLY A 41 -3.36 -11.40 14.62
CA GLY A 41 -4.11 -12.08 15.68
C GLY A 41 -5.37 -12.79 15.17
N GLU A 42 -5.91 -13.66 16.02
CA GLU A 42 -7.15 -14.38 15.72
C GLU A 42 -8.30 -13.39 15.57
N ALA A 43 -8.93 -13.45 14.40
CA ALA A 43 -10.11 -12.66 14.07
C ALA A 43 -11.23 -13.64 13.72
N SER A 44 -12.46 -13.34 14.14
CA SER A 44 -13.60 -14.17 13.77
C SER A 44 -13.74 -14.25 12.24
N ALA A 45 -14.40 -15.29 11.74
CA ALA A 45 -14.64 -15.45 10.30
C ALA A 45 -15.32 -14.21 9.69
N VAL A 46 -16.24 -13.60 10.44
CA VAL A 46 -16.94 -12.36 10.04
C VAL A 46 -15.98 -11.17 9.96
N GLN A 47 -15.11 -10.99 10.96
CA GLN A 47 -14.10 -9.92 10.95
C GLN A 47 -13.10 -10.11 9.81
N THR A 48 -12.61 -11.33 9.61
CA THR A 48 -11.69 -11.68 8.52
C THR A 48 -12.30 -11.33 7.16
N ARG A 49 -13.56 -11.71 6.91
CA ARG A 49 -14.27 -11.37 5.66
C ARG A 49 -14.40 -9.85 5.48
N ARG A 50 -14.76 -9.11 6.53
CA ARG A 50 -14.88 -7.64 6.49
C ARG A 50 -13.54 -6.97 6.20
N GLN A 51 -12.47 -7.39 6.86
CA GLN A 51 -11.11 -6.88 6.65
C GLN A 51 -10.62 -7.17 5.22
N SER A 52 -10.76 -8.42 4.74
CA SER A 52 -10.40 -8.79 3.37
C SER A 52 -11.17 -7.97 2.33
N ALA A 53 -12.46 -7.69 2.55
CA ALA A 53 -13.23 -6.82 1.67
C ALA A 53 -12.72 -5.36 1.69
N LYS A 54 -12.28 -4.84 2.85
CA LYS A 54 -11.60 -3.53 2.94
C LYS A 54 -10.29 -3.52 2.15
N VAL A 55 -9.45 -4.54 2.30
CA VAL A 55 -8.19 -4.66 1.56
C VAL A 55 -8.44 -4.78 0.05
N SER A 56 -9.43 -5.56 -0.39
CA SER A 56 -9.77 -5.67 -1.82
C SER A 56 -10.20 -4.34 -2.42
N ARG A 57 -10.93 -3.49 -1.66
CA ARG A 57 -11.27 -2.13 -2.08
C ARG A 57 -10.02 -1.26 -2.23
N ARG A 58 -9.09 -1.31 -1.27
CA ARG A 58 -7.80 -0.60 -1.32
C ARG A 58 -6.92 -1.05 -2.51
N LEU A 59 -6.86 -2.35 -2.80
CA LEU A 59 -6.15 -2.88 -3.98
C LEU A 59 -6.77 -2.38 -5.28
N ARG A 60 -8.11 -2.36 -5.38
CA ARG A 60 -8.77 -1.79 -6.56
C ARG A 60 -8.47 -0.30 -6.72
N LEU A 61 -8.40 0.46 -5.64
CA LEU A 61 -8.01 1.87 -5.66
C LEU A 61 -6.61 2.05 -6.25
N LEU A 62 -5.61 1.35 -5.72
CA LEU A 62 -4.23 1.40 -6.22
C LEU A 62 -4.14 0.99 -7.70
N ARG A 63 -4.91 -0.03 -8.10
CA ARG A 63 -4.97 -0.48 -9.50
C ARG A 63 -5.61 0.56 -10.42
N ALA A 64 -6.68 1.23 -9.97
CA ALA A 64 -7.32 2.30 -10.72
C ALA A 64 -6.37 3.50 -10.94
N HIS A 65 -5.46 3.75 -10.01
CA HIS A 65 -4.39 4.73 -10.17
C HIS A 65 -3.16 4.21 -10.94
N GLY A 66 -3.18 2.95 -11.42
CA GLY A 66 -2.07 2.36 -12.16
C GLY A 66 -0.81 2.09 -11.32
N LEU A 67 -0.92 2.10 -9.99
CA LEU A 67 0.21 1.88 -9.08
C LEU A 67 0.53 0.39 -8.93
N ILE A 68 -0.48 -0.46 -9.10
CA ILE A 68 -0.33 -1.91 -9.09
C ILE A 68 -1.00 -2.56 -10.30
N LEU A 69 -0.48 -3.71 -10.68
CA LEU A 69 -1.05 -4.60 -11.68
C LEU A 69 -1.39 -5.95 -11.06
N LYS A 70 -2.46 -6.59 -11.53
CA LYS A 70 -2.83 -7.96 -11.11
C LYS A 70 -2.03 -8.96 -11.93
N VAL A 71 -1.40 -9.91 -11.27
CA VAL A 71 -0.72 -11.04 -11.95
C VAL A 71 -1.79 -12.03 -12.41
N GLN A 72 -1.74 -12.38 -13.69
CA GLN A 72 -2.71 -13.29 -14.30
C GLN A 72 -2.74 -14.65 -13.59
N ARG A 73 -3.92 -15.27 -13.54
CA ARG A 73 -4.14 -16.61 -12.95
C ARG A 73 -3.71 -16.77 -11.47
N THR A 74 -3.44 -15.67 -10.76
CA THR A 74 -3.07 -15.71 -9.34
C THR A 74 -3.82 -14.67 -8.51
N HIS A 75 -3.68 -14.74 -7.19
CA HIS A 75 -4.16 -13.72 -6.26
C HIS A 75 -3.12 -12.62 -5.98
N ARG A 76 -2.00 -12.61 -6.71
CA ARG A 76 -0.89 -11.68 -6.50
C ARG A 76 -1.10 -10.39 -7.29
N TYR A 77 -0.58 -9.32 -6.75
CA TYR A 77 -0.41 -8.02 -7.40
C TYR A 77 1.07 -7.64 -7.36
N GLN A 78 1.48 -6.87 -8.35
CA GLN A 78 2.84 -6.33 -8.44
C GLN A 78 2.77 -4.81 -8.53
N LEU A 79 3.74 -4.12 -7.92
CA LEU A 79 3.92 -2.70 -8.15
C LEU A 79 4.32 -2.48 -9.62
N THR A 80 3.69 -1.52 -10.29
CA THR A 80 4.18 -1.04 -11.59
C THR A 80 5.47 -0.23 -11.37
N VAL A 81 6.27 -0.01 -12.42
CA VAL A 81 7.45 0.86 -12.35
C VAL A 81 7.06 2.25 -11.82
N ARG A 82 6.02 2.85 -12.41
CA ARG A 82 5.43 4.12 -11.95
C ARG A 82 4.95 4.04 -10.50
N GLY A 83 4.31 2.93 -10.12
CA GLY A 83 3.84 2.69 -8.76
C GLY A 83 4.96 2.74 -7.74
N ARG A 84 6.09 2.08 -8.02
CA ARG A 84 7.28 2.12 -7.16
C ARG A 84 7.78 3.54 -6.96
N THR A 85 7.95 4.30 -8.06
CA THR A 85 8.42 5.69 -7.99
C THR A 85 7.46 6.58 -7.19
N ILE A 86 6.16 6.52 -7.47
CA ILE A 86 5.17 7.36 -6.79
C ILE A 86 5.05 6.99 -5.32
N LEU A 87 4.94 5.70 -4.98
CA LEU A 87 4.78 5.27 -3.59
C LEU A 87 6.03 5.58 -2.76
N ALA A 88 7.22 5.40 -3.32
CA ALA A 88 8.47 5.80 -2.67
C ALA A 88 8.53 7.32 -2.46
N ALA A 89 8.17 8.11 -3.46
CA ALA A 89 8.13 9.57 -3.34
C ALA A 89 7.10 10.03 -2.28
N LEU A 90 5.92 9.42 -2.24
CA LEU A 90 4.90 9.72 -1.23
C LEU A 90 5.37 9.36 0.18
N GLN A 91 6.03 8.21 0.34
CA GLN A 91 6.59 7.80 1.63
C GLN A 91 7.71 8.75 2.06
N ALA A 92 8.63 9.09 1.16
CA ALA A 92 9.71 10.05 1.43
C ALA A 92 9.16 11.43 1.80
N ALA A 93 8.19 11.96 1.04
CA ALA A 93 7.55 13.24 1.32
C ALA A 93 6.83 13.28 2.67
N ARG A 94 6.25 12.16 3.11
CA ARG A 94 5.63 12.03 4.44
C ARG A 94 6.63 11.97 5.58
N GLN A 95 7.80 11.39 5.34
CA GLN A 95 8.86 11.22 6.35
C GLN A 95 9.84 12.38 6.38
N ALA A 96 9.85 13.21 5.35
CA ALA A 96 10.77 14.32 5.24
C ALA A 96 10.55 15.34 6.36
N ASN A 97 11.64 15.66 7.06
CA ASN A 97 11.70 16.82 7.92
C ASN A 97 12.01 18.05 7.04
N PRO A 98 11.18 19.11 7.04
CA PRO A 98 11.42 20.34 6.27
C PRO A 98 12.82 20.94 6.49
N GLU A 99 13.35 20.88 7.71
CA GLU A 99 14.69 21.39 8.04
C GLU A 99 15.80 20.57 7.39
N GLN A 100 15.63 19.25 7.31
CA GLN A 100 16.59 18.36 6.66
C GLN A 100 16.57 18.54 5.15
N LEU A 101 15.40 18.77 4.55
CA LEU A 101 15.27 19.08 3.13
C LEU A 101 15.94 20.41 2.78
N ALA A 102 15.73 21.46 3.59
CA ALA A 102 16.36 22.76 3.38
C ALA A 102 17.89 22.69 3.43
N LYS A 103 18.45 21.87 4.33
CA LYS A 103 19.90 21.63 4.43
C LYS A 103 20.50 20.88 3.25
N LEU A 104 19.74 20.01 2.58
CA LEU A 104 20.21 19.27 1.39
C LEU A 104 20.12 20.10 0.09
N ALA A 105 19.37 21.20 0.10
CA ALA A 105 19.18 22.09 -1.04
C ALA A 105 20.13 23.30 -1.06
N ALA A 106 20.87 23.52 0.04
CA ALA A 106 21.89 24.55 0.19
C ALA A 106 23.28 23.99 -0.15
#